data_AF-A0A5P6P4G5-F1
#
_entry.id   AF-A0A5P6P4G5-F1
#
_cell.length_a   1.000
_cell.length_b   1.000
_cell.length_c   1.000
_cell.angle_alpha   90.00
_cell.angle_beta   90.00
_cell.angle_gamma   90.00
#
_symmetry.space_group_name_H-M   'P 1'
#
loop_
_entity.id
_entity.type
_entity.pdbx_description
1 polymer ?
#
loop_
_entity_poly.entity_id
_entity_poly.type
_entity_poly.pdbx_seq_one_letter_code
_entity_poly.pdbx_strand_id
1 'polypeptide(L)'
;MRDQDGRHRLALGQAAGVAAAADGSQGLEACRTNSGKVLYDCVANVLDKMSGGMARGADPAARGALQTAAAQLRAASNKAQALSAIAQCRSVFSGAIQHMRSIGGDASGLSAIAGVLSKAAALIQSKG
;
A
#
# COMPACT_ATOMS: atom_id res chain seq x y z
N MET A 1 -7.07 33.02 -14.47
CA MET A 1 -8.00 31.86 -14.53
C MET A 1 -7.25 30.55 -14.84
N ARG A 2 -6.11 30.23 -14.19
CA ARG A 2 -5.26 29.04 -14.51
C ARG A 2 -5.03 28.08 -13.33
N ASP A 3 -5.77 28.22 -12.22
CA ASP A 3 -5.58 27.43 -10.99
C ASP A 3 -6.55 26.25 -10.82
N GLN A 4 -7.43 25.99 -11.80
CA GLN A 4 -8.43 24.89 -11.70
C GLN A 4 -7.92 23.54 -12.22
N ASP A 5 -6.94 23.51 -13.13
CA ASP A 5 -6.43 22.25 -13.71
C ASP A 5 -5.63 21.42 -12.69
N GLY A 6 -4.81 22.08 -11.86
CA GLY A 6 -3.99 21.42 -10.84
C GLY A 6 -4.81 20.73 -9.75
N ARG A 7 -5.93 21.33 -9.33
CA ARG A 7 -6.80 20.79 -8.26
C ARG A 7 -7.59 19.56 -8.71
N HIS A 8 -8.02 19.50 -9.97
CA HIS A 8 -8.73 18.33 -10.50
C HIS A 8 -7.80 17.11 -10.64
N ARG A 9 -6.55 17.30 -11.06
CA ARG A 9 -5.57 16.21 -11.16
C ARG A 9 -5.15 15.70 -9.77
N LEU A 10 -5.02 16.60 -8.80
CA LEU A 10 -4.80 16.25 -7.39
C LEU A 10 -5.99 15.45 -6.82
N ALA A 11 -7.23 15.88 -7.07
CA ALA A 11 -8.42 15.18 -6.60
C ALA A 11 -8.57 13.76 -7.22
N LEU A 12 -8.25 13.61 -8.51
CA LEU A 12 -8.24 12.31 -9.19
C LEU A 12 -7.14 11.37 -8.65
N GLY A 13 -5.96 11.91 -8.33
CA GLY A 13 -4.89 11.15 -7.69
C GLY A 13 -5.23 10.70 -6.27
N GLN A 14 -5.96 11.54 -5.52
CA GLN A 14 -6.45 11.23 -4.17
C GLN A 14 -7.50 10.13 -4.18
N ALA A 15 -8.51 10.24 -5.05
CA ALA A 15 -9.55 9.22 -5.18
C ALA A 15 -8.97 7.84 -5.56
N ALA A 16 -7.96 7.82 -6.44
CA ALA A 16 -7.29 6.58 -6.84
C ALA A 16 -6.53 5.91 -5.68
N GLY A 17 -5.83 6.68 -4.83
CA GLY A 17 -5.14 6.14 -3.66
C GLY A 17 -6.10 5.56 -2.61
N VAL A 18 -7.24 6.22 -2.40
CA VAL A 18 -8.29 5.74 -1.48
C VAL A 18 -8.99 4.51 -2.04
N ALA A 19 -9.29 4.49 -3.35
CA ALA A 19 -9.88 3.34 -4.02
C ALA A 19 -8.94 2.12 -3.96
N ALA A 20 -7.64 2.31 -4.23
CA ALA A 20 -6.64 1.26 -4.10
C ALA A 20 -6.57 0.73 -2.65
N ALA A 21 -6.68 1.59 -1.64
CA ALA A 21 -6.74 1.15 -0.24
C ALA A 21 -8.01 0.38 0.11
N ALA A 22 -9.16 0.75 -0.45
CA ALA A 22 -10.41 0.02 -0.27
C ALA A 22 -10.34 -1.37 -0.89
N ASP A 23 -9.86 -1.48 -2.14
CA ASP A 23 -9.65 -2.75 -2.84
C ASP A 23 -8.63 -3.62 -2.08
N GLY A 24 -7.55 -2.99 -1.60
CA GLY A 24 -6.54 -3.60 -0.75
C GLY A 24 -7.13 -4.20 0.54
N SER A 25 -7.96 -3.43 1.24
CA SER A 25 -8.64 -3.88 2.46
C SER A 25 -9.53 -5.08 2.21
N GLN A 26 -10.30 -5.05 1.11
CA GLN A 26 -11.21 -6.13 0.74
C GLN A 26 -10.45 -7.40 0.33
N GLY A 27 -9.35 -7.25 -0.42
CA GLY A 27 -8.46 -8.35 -0.76
C GLY A 27 -7.80 -8.99 0.47
N LEU A 28 -7.39 -8.18 1.45
CA LEU A 28 -6.87 -8.67 2.73
C LEU A 28 -7.88 -9.45 3.53
N GLU A 29 -9.17 -9.06 3.52
CA GLU A 29 -10.24 -9.84 4.13
C GLU A 29 -10.37 -11.21 3.48
N ALA A 30 -10.28 -11.29 2.15
CA ALA A 30 -10.25 -12.57 1.44
C ALA A 30 -9.02 -13.42 1.79
N CYS A 31 -7.88 -12.80 2.10
CA CYS A 31 -6.69 -13.52 2.56
C CYS A 31 -6.81 -14.08 3.99
N ARG A 32 -7.83 -13.71 4.79
CA ARG A 32 -7.95 -14.15 6.20
C ARG A 32 -8.16 -15.64 6.36
N THR A 33 -8.65 -16.32 5.34
CA THR A 33 -8.83 -17.78 5.32
C THR A 33 -7.52 -18.53 5.07
N ASN A 34 -6.47 -17.84 4.60
CA ASN A 34 -5.16 -18.42 4.29
C ASN A 34 -4.20 -18.32 5.49
N SER A 35 -3.18 -19.17 5.50
CA SER A 35 -2.11 -19.21 6.51
C SER A 35 -0.75 -19.52 5.87
N GLY A 36 0.35 -19.20 6.56
CA GLY A 36 1.71 -19.49 6.12
C GLY A 36 2.05 -18.91 4.74
N LYS A 37 2.75 -19.67 3.89
CA LYS A 37 3.20 -19.18 2.56
C LYS A 37 2.04 -18.75 1.66
N VAL A 38 0.89 -19.41 1.75
CA VAL A 38 -0.31 -19.06 0.96
C VAL A 38 -0.86 -17.69 1.39
N LEU A 39 -0.80 -17.39 2.70
CA LEU A 39 -1.15 -16.07 3.21
C LEU A 39 -0.21 -15.00 2.63
N TYR A 40 1.10 -15.24 2.65
CA TYR A 40 2.08 -14.26 2.16
C TYR A 40 1.89 -13.98 0.66
N ASP A 41 1.64 -15.00 -0.15
CA ASP A 41 1.37 -14.86 -1.58
C ASP A 41 0.06 -14.11 -1.84
N CYS A 42 -0.99 -14.41 -1.08
CA CYS A 42 -2.26 -13.68 -1.14
C CYS A 42 -2.08 -12.19 -0.83
N VAL A 43 -1.38 -11.87 0.27
CA VAL A 43 -1.09 -10.47 0.64
C VAL A 43 -0.22 -9.80 -0.43
N ALA A 44 0.76 -10.51 -0.99
CA ALA A 44 1.58 -10.00 -2.10
C ALA A 44 0.76 -9.65 -3.33
N ASN A 45 -0.21 -10.49 -3.71
CA ASN A 45 -1.11 -10.21 -4.83
C ASN A 45 -1.98 -8.98 -4.58
N VAL A 46 -2.43 -8.78 -3.34
CA VAL A 46 -3.18 -7.58 -2.94
C VAL A 46 -2.32 -6.32 -3.09
N LEU A 47 -1.08 -6.34 -2.59
CA LEU A 47 -0.12 -5.23 -2.72
C LEU A 47 0.18 -4.89 -4.18
N ASP A 48 0.33 -5.91 -5.03
CA ASP A 48 0.57 -5.77 -6.46
C ASP A 48 -0.60 -5.04 -7.15
N LYS A 49 -1.84 -5.48 -6.89
CA LYS A 49 -3.06 -4.82 -7.38
C LYS A 49 -3.18 -3.38 -6.91
N MET A 50 -2.89 -3.12 -5.64
CA MET A 50 -2.90 -1.76 -5.09
C MET A 50 -1.90 -0.86 -5.83
N SER A 51 -0.71 -1.38 -6.14
CA SER A 51 0.31 -0.65 -6.90
C SER A 51 -0.16 -0.31 -8.32
N GLY A 52 -0.96 -1.17 -8.94
CA GLY A 52 -1.58 -0.94 -10.24
C GLY A 52 -2.77 0.02 -10.20
N GLY A 53 -3.51 0.05 -9.09
CA GLY A 53 -4.65 0.94 -8.86
C GLY A 53 -4.28 2.38 -8.45
N MET A 54 -3.04 2.61 -8.04
CA MET A 54 -2.53 3.97 -7.81
C MET A 54 -2.53 4.79 -9.10
N ALA A 55 -2.99 6.05 -9.03
CA ALA A 55 -2.99 6.95 -10.19
C ALA A 55 -1.58 7.11 -10.78
N ARG A 56 -1.48 7.38 -12.09
CA ARG A 56 -0.19 7.63 -12.78
C ARG A 56 0.61 8.80 -12.21
N GLY A 57 -0.02 9.70 -11.45
CA GLY A 57 0.63 10.81 -10.73
C GLY A 57 0.89 10.54 -9.25
N ALA A 58 0.61 9.32 -8.75
CA ALA A 58 0.94 8.94 -7.38
C ALA A 58 2.46 8.79 -7.21
N ASP A 59 2.91 8.97 -5.96
CA ASP A 59 4.33 8.93 -5.62
C ASP A 59 4.99 7.62 -6.11
N PRO A 60 6.03 7.71 -6.98
CA PRO A 60 6.65 6.53 -7.58
C PRO A 60 7.38 5.68 -6.54
N ALA A 61 7.85 6.28 -5.43
CA ALA A 61 8.50 5.53 -4.35
C ALA A 61 7.46 4.69 -3.59
N ALA A 62 6.26 5.23 -3.34
CA ALA A 62 5.16 4.49 -2.72
C ALA A 62 4.74 3.29 -3.60
N ARG A 63 4.59 3.49 -4.91
CA ARG A 63 4.27 2.41 -5.85
C ARG A 63 5.37 1.35 -5.91
N GLY A 64 6.64 1.77 -6.01
CA GLY A 64 7.78 0.86 -6.00
C GLY A 64 7.91 0.08 -4.69
N ALA A 65 7.58 0.70 -3.55
CA ALA A 65 7.59 0.05 -2.26
C ALA A 65 6.52 -1.04 -2.14
N LEU A 66 5.33 -0.85 -2.72
CA LEU A 66 4.28 -1.89 -2.77
C LEU A 66 4.74 -3.10 -3.58
N GLN A 67 5.28 -2.86 -4.78
CA GLN A 67 5.79 -3.92 -5.65
C GLN A 67 6.95 -4.68 -5.01
N THR A 68 7.86 -3.95 -4.35
CA THR A 68 8.99 -4.51 -3.62
C THR A 68 8.53 -5.35 -2.43
N ALA A 69 7.55 -4.87 -1.66
CA ALA A 69 6.96 -5.63 -0.56
C ALA A 69 6.26 -6.89 -1.06
N ALA A 70 5.53 -6.81 -2.17
CA ALA A 70 4.90 -7.98 -2.81
C ALA A 70 5.94 -9.02 -3.21
N ALA A 71 7.02 -8.62 -3.88
CA ALA A 71 8.11 -9.52 -4.26
C ALA A 71 8.77 -10.17 -3.04
N GLN A 72 9.08 -9.38 -2.00
CA GLN A 72 9.66 -9.89 -0.76
C GLN A 72 8.71 -10.84 -0.01
N LEU A 73 7.40 -10.59 -0.01
CA LEU A 73 6.41 -11.48 0.58
C LEU A 73 6.31 -12.82 -0.16
N ARG A 74 6.38 -12.82 -1.50
CA ARG A 74 6.42 -14.08 -2.28
C ARG A 74 7.68 -14.88 -2.00
N ALA A 75 8.81 -14.20 -1.75
CA ALA A 75 10.08 -14.80 -1.38
C ALA A 75 10.17 -15.19 0.12
N ALA A 76 9.30 -14.63 0.96
CA ALA A 76 9.33 -14.86 2.40
C ALA A 76 9.01 -16.33 2.69
N SER A 77 9.92 -16.98 3.40
CA SER A 77 9.76 -18.37 3.86
C SER A 77 9.30 -18.45 5.30
N ASN A 78 9.28 -17.33 6.01
CA ASN A 78 8.85 -17.24 7.41
C ASN A 78 8.23 -15.88 7.74
N LYS A 79 7.54 -15.85 8.88
CA LYS A 79 6.83 -14.67 9.40
C LYS A 79 7.75 -13.46 9.59
N ALA A 80 8.99 -13.67 10.02
CA ALA A 80 9.93 -12.56 10.25
C ALA A 80 10.30 -11.85 8.95
N GLN A 81 10.59 -12.61 7.88
CA GLN A 81 10.86 -12.05 6.55
C GLN A 81 9.64 -11.29 6.01
N ALA A 82 8.44 -11.87 6.16
CA ALA A 82 7.20 -11.25 5.71
C ALA A 82 6.90 -9.93 6.46
N LEU A 83 7.09 -9.91 7.79
CA LEU A 83 6.92 -8.69 8.58
C LEU A 83 7.97 -7.63 8.29
N SER A 84 9.23 -8.03 8.05
CA SER A 84 10.29 -7.11 7.64
C SER A 84 9.95 -6.43 6.31
N ALA A 85 9.45 -7.17 5.33
CA ALA A 85 9.02 -6.62 4.04
C ALA A 85 7.92 -5.55 4.21
N ILE A 86 6.91 -5.84 5.03
CA ILE A 86 5.83 -4.87 5.30
C ILE A 86 6.36 -3.67 6.08
N ALA A 87 7.25 -3.86 7.05
CA ALA A 87 7.84 -2.77 7.82
C ALA A 87 8.65 -1.80 6.93
N GLN A 88 9.47 -2.33 6.02
CA GLN A 88 10.19 -1.54 5.02
C GLN A 88 9.22 -0.73 4.15
N CYS A 89 8.16 -1.37 3.65
CA CYS A 89 7.12 -0.71 2.88
C CYS A 89 6.50 0.46 3.65
N ARG A 90 6.07 0.21 4.89
CA ARG A 90 5.45 1.23 5.76
C ARG A 90 6.38 2.42 6.02
N SER A 91 7.68 2.19 6.15
CA SER A 91 8.66 3.26 6.32
C SER A 91 8.69 4.20 5.10
N VAL A 92 8.68 3.65 3.87
CA VAL A 92 8.59 4.45 2.64
C VAL A 92 7.29 5.24 2.59
N PHE A 93 6.16 4.62 2.93
CA PHE A 93 4.87 5.32 2.97
C PHE A 93 4.85 6.44 4.01
N SER A 94 5.44 6.24 5.19
CA SER A 94 5.58 7.30 6.19
C SER A 94 6.38 8.48 5.64
N GLY A 95 7.51 8.22 4.98
CA GLY A 95 8.31 9.25 4.32
C GLY A 95 7.54 9.98 3.22
N ALA A 96 6.81 9.25 2.38
CA ALA A 96 5.97 9.83 1.32
C ALA A 96 4.83 10.70 1.88
N ILE A 97 4.20 10.27 2.98
CA ILE A 97 3.16 11.04 3.69
C ILE A 97 3.75 12.34 4.25
N GLN A 98 4.93 12.26 4.89
CA GLN A 98 5.63 13.44 5.43
C GLN A 98 6.04 14.40 4.31
N HIS A 99 6.56 13.87 3.20
CA HIS A 99 6.92 14.66 2.03
C HIS A 99 5.69 15.39 1.46
N MET A 100 4.59 14.67 1.24
CA MET A 100 3.33 15.25 0.75
C MET A 100 2.81 16.35 1.66
N ARG A 101 2.80 16.17 2.99
CA ARG A 101 2.41 17.24 3.92
C ARG A 101 3.38 18.43 3.87
N SER A 102 4.68 18.18 3.74
CA SER A 102 5.68 19.25 3.71
C SER A 102 5.53 20.18 2.51
N ILE A 103 5.02 19.67 1.39
CA ILE A 103 4.73 20.45 0.17
C ILE A 103 3.29 20.96 0.12
N GLY A 104 2.53 20.86 1.22
CA GLY A 104 1.12 21.28 1.29
C GLY A 104 0.15 20.39 0.52
N GLY A 105 0.57 19.18 0.16
CA GLY A 105 -0.23 18.17 -0.54
C GLY A 105 -1.06 17.29 0.40
N ASP A 106 -2.13 16.70 -0.13
CA ASP A 106 -3.00 15.78 0.59
C ASP A 106 -2.44 14.36 0.60
N ALA A 107 -2.30 13.77 1.80
CA ALA A 107 -1.74 12.43 2.00
C ALA A 107 -2.79 11.36 2.33
N SER A 108 -4.07 11.61 2.06
CA SER A 108 -5.18 10.74 2.46
C SER A 108 -5.08 9.36 1.80
N GLY A 109 -4.80 9.30 0.50
CA GLY A 109 -4.62 8.03 -0.22
C GLY A 109 -3.43 7.21 0.30
N LEU A 110 -2.29 7.85 0.56
CA LEU A 110 -1.12 7.17 1.13
C LEU A 110 -1.36 6.69 2.56
N SER A 111 -2.09 7.49 3.35
CA SER A 111 -2.46 7.14 4.73
C SER A 111 -3.44 5.97 4.78
N ALA A 112 -4.40 5.91 3.84
CA ALA A 112 -5.31 4.78 3.69
C ALA A 112 -4.52 3.49 3.35
N ILE A 113 -3.57 3.56 2.42
CA ILE A 113 -2.70 2.43 2.07
C ILE A 113 -1.82 2.01 3.26
N ALA A 114 -1.28 2.95 4.03
CA ALA A 114 -0.54 2.64 5.26
C ALA A 114 -1.40 1.90 6.30
N GLY A 115 -2.70 2.21 6.37
CA GLY A 115 -3.68 1.44 7.14
C GLY A 115 -3.80 -0.01 6.67
N VAL A 116 -3.89 -0.21 5.35
CA VAL A 116 -3.93 -1.54 4.72
C VAL A 116 -2.67 -2.35 5.04
N LEU A 117 -1.49 -1.75 4.92
CA LEU A 117 -0.20 -2.37 5.29
C LEU A 117 -0.17 -2.79 6.76
N SER A 118 -0.73 -1.97 7.66
CA SER A 118 -0.81 -2.28 9.08
C SER A 118 -1.73 -3.49 9.33
N LYS A 119 -2.85 -3.58 8.60
CA LYS A 119 -3.77 -4.71 8.66
C LYS A 119 -3.14 -6.00 8.10
N ALA A 120 -2.38 -5.89 7.02
CA ALA A 120 -1.58 -6.98 6.47
C ALA A 120 -0.55 -7.51 7.47
N ALA A 121 0.18 -6.61 8.13
CA ALA A 121 1.11 -7.00 9.19
C ALA A 121 0.40 -7.73 10.35
N ALA A 122 -0.76 -7.24 10.80
CA ALA A 122 -1.54 -7.90 11.85
C ALA A 122 -2.04 -9.29 11.42
N LEU A 123 -2.38 -9.45 10.14
CA LEU A 123 -2.82 -10.73 9.59
C LEU A 123 -1.68 -11.76 9.59
N ILE A 124 -0.50 -11.35 9.10
CA ILE A 124 0.73 -12.16 9.11
C ILE A 124 1.20 -12.42 10.54
N GLN A 125 1.03 -11.47 11.45
CA GLN A 125 1.30 -11.68 12.88
C GLN A 125 0.44 -12.81 13.46
N SER A 126 -0.83 -12.88 13.06
CA SER A 126 -1.79 -13.82 13.64
C SER A 126 -1.77 -15.20 12.98
N LYS A 127 -1.39 -15.29 11.70
CA LYS A 127 -1.56 -16.49 10.85
C LYS A 127 -0.33 -16.86 10.01
N GLY A 128 0.73 -16.07 10.11
CA GLY A 128 1.99 -16.26 9.38
C GLY A 128 2.89 -17.27 10.01
#